data_AF-A0A6G2KSK4-F1
#
_entry.id   AF-A0A6G2KSK4-F1
#
_cell.length_a   1.000
_cell.length_b   1.000
_cell.length_c   1.000
_cell.angle_alpha   90.00
_cell.angle_beta   90.00
_cell.angle_gamma   90.00
#
_symmetry.space_group_name_H-M   'P 1'
#
loop_
_entity.id
_entity.type
_entity.pdbx_description
1 polymer ?
#
loop_
_entity_poly.entity_id
_entity_poly.type
_entity_poly.pdbx_seq_one_letter_code
_entity_poly.pdbx_strand_id
1 'polypeptide(L)' 'GKVGRVVEAGYRMVTLDVKLGKKTKKLITRYDHIKPFGVQA' A
#
# COMPACT_ATOMS: atom_id res chain seq x y z
N GLY A 1 5.88 -7.81 -3.96
CA GLY A 1 4.45 -8.18 -3.95
C GLY A 1 3.91 -8.43 -2.56
N LYS A 2 4.05 -7.47 -1.64
CA LYS A 2 3.31 -7.47 -0.39
C LYS A 2 2.06 -6.62 -0.59
N VAL A 3 0.96 -6.99 0.05
CA VAL A 3 -0.31 -6.25 -0.05
C VAL A 3 -0.49 -5.44 1.22
N GLY A 4 -0.93 -4.19 1.07
CA GLY A 4 -1.21 -3.28 2.17
C GLY A 4 -2.54 -2.59 2.00
N ARG A 5 -3.04 -2.00 3.08
CA ARG A 5 -4.24 -1.17 3.08
C ARG A 5 -3.84 0.30 2.96
N VAL A 6 -4.53 1.04 2.10
CA VAL A 6 -4.35 2.49 2.00
C VAL A 6 -4.87 3.15 3.27
N VAL A 7 -4.01 3.95 3.91
CA VAL A 7 -4.34 4.76 5.08
C VAL A 7 -4.55 6.21 4.66
N GLU A 8 -3.68 6.73 3.79
CA GLU A 8 -3.75 8.10 3.30
C GLU A 8 -3.27 8.17 1.85
N ALA A 9 -3.98 8.94 1.02
CA ALA A 9 -3.65 9.18 -0.37
C ALA A 9 -3.30 10.65 -0.57
N GLY A 10 -2.04 10.92 -0.92
CA GLY A 10 -1.59 12.22 -1.40
C GLY A 10 -1.59 12.29 -2.92
N TYR A 11 -1.10 13.41 -3.46
CA TYR A 11 -1.10 13.64 -4.92
C TYR A 11 -0.23 12.65 -5.70
N ARG A 12 0.99 12.37 -5.21
CA ARG A 12 1.96 11.51 -5.89
C ARG A 12 2.45 10.31 -5.06
N MET A 13 2.01 10.26 -3.81
CA MET A 13 2.43 9.29 -2.81
C MET A 13 1.22 8.79 -2.03
N VAL A 14 1.34 7.58 -1.51
CA VAL A 14 0.34 6.92 -0.68
C VAL A 14 1.03 6.35 0.55
N THR A 15 0.33 6.44 1.69
CA THR A 15 0.72 5.77 2.93
C THR A 15 -0.10 4.49 3.05
N LEU A 16 0.61 3.36 3.18
CA LEU A 16 0.03 2.03 3.29
C LEU A 16 0.37 1.41 4.65
N ASP A 17 -0.59 0.74 5.27
CA ASP A 17 -0.32 -0.22 6.32
C ASP A 17 -0.07 -1.59 5.70
N VAL A 18 1.16 -2.08 5.84
CA VAL A 18 1.61 -3.34 5.26
C VAL A 18 1.97 -4.31 6.38
N LYS A 19 1.51 -5.56 6.28
CA LYS A 19 1.92 -6.62 7.20
C LYS A 19 3.28 -7.19 6.79
N LEU A 20 4.25 -7.10 7.69
CA LEU A 20 5.57 -7.73 7.60
C LEU A 20 5.66 -8.83 8.66
N GLY A 21 5.33 -10.06 8.26
CA GLY A 21 5.18 -11.16 9.21
C GLY A 21 4.05 -10.87 10.21
N LYS A 22 4.35 -10.88 11.51
CA LYS A 22 3.40 -10.61 12.60
C LYS A 22 3.25 -9.12 12.96
N LYS A 23 3.97 -8.21 12.31
CA LYS A 23 3.95 -6.78 12.63
C LYS A 23 3.35 -5.98 11.48
N THR A 24 2.56 -4.96 11.82
CA THR A 24 2.10 -3.95 10.85
C THR A 24 3.09 -2.79 10.82
N LYS A 25 3.41 -2.30 9.63
CA LYS A 25 4.31 -1.17 9.41
C LYS A 25 3.68 -0.20 8.41
N LYS A 26 3.98 1.09 8.58
CA LYS A 26 3.65 2.13 7.60
C LYS A 26 4.69 2.15 6.49
N LEU A 27 4.23 2.10 5.25
CA LEU A 27 5.03 2.24 4.04
C LEU A 27 4.54 3.47 3.28
N ILE A 28 5.43 4.43 3.07
CA ILE A 28 5.15 5.60 2.22
C ILE A 28 5.80 5.30 0.86
N THR A 29 5.01 5.29 -0.20
CA THR A 29 5.49 4.95 -1.56
C THR A 29 4.76 5.75 -2.63
N ARG A 30 5.31 5.79 -3.85
CA ARG A 30 4.69 6.42 -5.01
C ARG A 30 3.68 5.48 -5.69
N TYR A 31 2.73 6.07 -6.41
CA TYR A 31 1.76 5.33 -7.22
C TYR A 31 2.42 4.46 -8.30
N ASP A 32 3.55 4.93 -8.86
CA ASP A 32 4.30 4.20 -9.89
C ASP A 32 4.85 2.84 -9.40
N HIS A 33 4.97 2.65 -8.07
CA HIS A 33 5.56 1.44 -7.47
C HIS A 33 4.51 0.50 -6.89
N ILE A 34 3.22 0.77 -7.05
CA ILE A 34 2.13 -0.05 -6.55
C ILE A 34 1.18 -0.41 -7.68
N LYS A 35 0.36 -1.43 -7.42
CA LYS A 35 -0.77 -1.78 -8.28
C LYS A 35 -1.96 -2.17 -7.41
N PRO A 36 -3.19 -1.97 -7.88
CA PRO A 36 -4.38 -2.44 -7.15
C PRO A 36 -4.33 -3.97 -7.02
N PHE A 37 -4.83 -4.47 -5.90
CA PHE A 37 -4.87 -5.89 -5.58
C PHE A 37 -6.32 -6.35 -5.42
N GLY A 38 -6.68 -7.49 -6.02
CA GLY A 38 -8.01 -8.09 -5.88
C GLY A 38 -9.11 -7.42 -6.71
N VAL A 39 -8.77 -6.76 -7.82
CA VAL A 39 -9.80 -6.24 -8.74
C VAL A 39 -10.50 -7.43 -9.39
N GLN A 40 -11.74 -7.72 -8.97
CA GLN A 40 -12.69 -8.50 -9.75
C GLN A 40 -13.25 -7.58 -10.83
N ALA A 41 -13.05 -7.97 -12.09
CA ALA A 41 -13.63 -7.30 -13.25
C ALA A 41 -15.14 -7.52 -13.32
#